data_AF-A0A349B5R1-F1
#
_entry.id   AF-A0A349B5R1-F1
#
_cell.length_a   1.000
_cell.length_b   1.000
_cell.length_c   1.000
_cell.angle_alpha   90.00
_cell.angle_beta   90.00
_cell.angle_gamma   90.00
#
_symmetry.space_group_name_H-M   'P 1'
#
loop_
_entity.id
_entity.type
_entity.pdbx_description
1 polymer ?
#
loop_
_entity_poly.entity_id
_entity_poly.type
_entity_poly.pdbx_seq_one_letter_code
_entity_poly.pdbx_strand_id
1 'polypeptide(L)'
;MVGQDGARGGASVYVIVVGAGEVGSYVADRLSREHHDVAVIDRDRIALRDVEEHLDVLTVLGSGTNPEILRAAGIDKAEMVVAVTSQDEVNLVCCLVGKQAGVGRTVCRLEDPELRSRQSAALHEAMGVDLIIDPDHETAQEILELLEYPGASEVAEMAGGEVVVIGARLPAGAPVVGRSLVEIARDHEPEWEFLFGVITRGSETIIPRGDVTLEADDLVRVLCKRKARRQLMRLLGLARKAPRRIMLLGGGRTAELVAVALESRGSEVVIVERDDDRANELAERLGGALVLKGEITDADLLEESEVGAFDAVLALTGEDDANILACLSAKLEGAKETIAVVHRLSLLPLLAEAGIDVALSPRTASANGVLRFVRGDISAVATFLQGEVEVLEVEVREGSEADGGIIAELRLPKDVLVGAYVRDGKAQIARGRSELRDRDHVVLFAVPGSVESVRRVFS
;
A
#
# COMPACT_ATOMS: atom_id res chain seq x y z
N MET A 1 1.41 16.37 44.66
CA MET A 1 2.69 15.84 44.16
C MET A 1 2.36 14.96 42.99
N VAL A 2 2.35 15.56 41.81
CA VAL A 2 2.00 14.93 40.54
C VAL A 2 3.26 14.23 40.07
N GLY A 3 3.19 12.91 39.97
CA GLY A 3 4.27 12.08 39.44
C GLY A 3 4.48 12.39 37.97
N GLN A 4 5.74 12.61 37.63
CA GLN A 4 6.24 12.82 36.28
C GLN A 4 5.98 11.55 35.45
N ASP A 5 5.15 11.66 34.41
CA ASP A 5 5.19 10.72 33.29
C ASP A 5 6.48 10.99 32.51
N GLY A 6 7.49 10.19 32.82
CA GLY A 6 8.75 10.17 32.10
C GLY A 6 8.53 9.71 30.67
N ALA A 7 9.16 10.43 29.74
CA ALA A 7 9.33 10.08 28.34
C ALA A 7 9.62 8.57 28.17
N ARG A 8 8.70 7.85 27.52
CA ARG A 8 8.98 6.50 27.02
C ARG A 8 9.81 6.65 25.75
N GLY A 9 11.13 6.50 25.88
CA GLY A 9 12.00 6.28 24.72
C GLY A 9 11.53 5.06 23.94
N GLY A 10 11.43 5.17 22.62
CA GLY A 10 10.90 4.14 21.73
C GLY A 10 11.59 2.79 21.93
N ALA A 11 10.82 1.82 22.42
CA ALA A 11 11.27 0.46 22.66
C ALA A 11 10.81 -0.45 21.50
N SER A 12 11.62 -1.47 21.19
CA SER A 12 11.17 -2.61 20.39
C SER A 12 9.85 -3.13 20.96
N VAL A 13 8.86 -3.31 20.08
CA VAL A 13 7.51 -3.74 20.42
C VAL A 13 7.43 -5.25 20.25
N TYR A 14 6.78 -5.94 21.18
CA TYR A 14 6.50 -7.35 21.03
C TYR A 14 5.15 -7.56 20.35
N VAL A 15 5.16 -8.13 19.14
CA VAL A 15 3.96 -8.34 18.30
C VAL A 15 3.71 -9.83 18.09
N ILE A 16 2.47 -10.26 18.33
CA ILE A 16 2.03 -11.62 17.99
C ILE A 16 1.23 -11.56 16.69
N VAL A 17 1.70 -12.24 15.65
CA VAL A 17 0.99 -12.44 14.39
C VAL A 17 0.36 -13.83 14.38
N VAL A 18 -0.97 -13.89 14.24
CA VAL A 18 -1.72 -15.15 14.11
C VAL A 18 -2.06 -15.36 12.64
N GLY A 19 -1.45 -16.38 12.06
CA GLY A 19 -1.48 -16.72 10.63
C GLY A 19 -0.09 -16.57 10.01
N ALA A 20 0.47 -17.66 9.49
CA ALA A 20 1.71 -17.73 8.70
C ALA A 20 1.42 -17.84 7.19
N GLY A 21 0.21 -17.47 6.76
CA GLY A 21 -0.09 -17.23 5.36
C GLY A 21 0.64 -15.98 4.85
N GLU A 22 0.53 -15.69 3.56
CA GLU A 22 1.30 -14.61 2.92
C GLU A 22 1.16 -13.23 3.59
N VAL A 23 -0.03 -12.85 4.07
CA VAL A 23 -0.22 -11.58 4.80
C VAL A 23 0.55 -11.57 6.11
N GLY A 24 0.38 -12.62 6.91
CA GLY A 24 1.04 -12.69 8.22
C GLY A 24 2.55 -12.81 8.10
N SER A 25 3.05 -13.59 7.15
CA SER A 25 4.48 -13.70 6.86
C SER A 25 5.06 -12.37 6.36
N TYR A 26 4.34 -11.63 5.51
CA TYR A 26 4.78 -10.30 5.06
C TYR A 26 4.79 -9.27 6.19
N VAL A 27 3.74 -9.25 7.04
CA VAL A 27 3.71 -8.40 8.24
C VAL A 27 4.87 -8.76 9.17
N ALA A 28 5.12 -10.05 9.41
CA ALA A 28 6.20 -10.51 10.26
C ALA A 28 7.58 -10.13 9.71
N ASP A 29 7.82 -10.28 8.40
CA ASP A 29 9.07 -9.86 7.73
C ASP A 29 9.34 -8.38 7.94
N ARG A 30 8.33 -7.55 7.66
CA ARG A 30 8.46 -6.08 7.77
C ARG A 30 8.73 -5.66 9.21
N LEU A 31 7.97 -6.20 10.17
CA LEU A 31 8.17 -5.87 11.59
C LEU A 31 9.53 -6.37 12.12
N SER A 32 9.97 -7.57 11.72
CA SER A 32 11.29 -8.11 12.08
C SER A 32 12.43 -7.24 11.53
N ARG A 33 12.33 -6.79 10.27
CA ARG A 33 13.30 -5.86 9.66
C ARG A 33 13.34 -4.48 10.31
N GLU A 34 12.26 -4.08 10.99
CA GLU A 34 12.19 -2.88 11.82
C GLU A 34 12.71 -3.09 13.25
N HIS A 35 13.31 -4.25 13.53
CA HIS A 35 13.84 -4.63 14.84
C HIS A 35 12.77 -4.77 15.93
N HIS A 36 11.53 -5.09 15.55
CA HIS A 36 10.49 -5.51 16.49
C HIS A 36 10.62 -7.00 16.81
N ASP A 37 10.30 -7.37 18.05
CA ASP A 37 10.23 -8.78 18.45
C ASP A 37 8.89 -9.37 17.97
N VAL A 38 8.95 -10.33 17.05
CA VAL A 38 7.74 -10.91 16.46
C VAL A 38 7.62 -12.39 16.83
N ALA A 39 6.40 -12.80 17.19
CA ALA A 39 6.01 -14.21 17.28
C ALA A 39 4.91 -14.53 16.27
N VAL A 40 5.08 -15.59 15.49
CA VAL A 40 4.13 -16.06 14.47
C VAL A 40 3.49 -17.37 14.93
N ILE A 41 2.16 -17.40 14.96
CA ILE A 41 1.37 -18.57 15.34
C ILE A 41 0.63 -19.09 14.11
N ASP A 42 0.78 -20.38 13.79
CA ASP A 42 -0.05 -21.05 12.77
C ASP A 42 -0.24 -22.54 13.10
N ARG A 43 -1.26 -23.16 12.52
CA ARG A 43 -1.51 -24.61 12.60
C ARG A 43 -0.72 -25.38 11.54
N ASP A 44 -0.30 -24.72 10.46
CA ASP A 44 0.49 -25.31 9.40
C ASP A 44 1.98 -25.25 9.73
N ARG A 45 2.56 -26.44 9.93
CA ARG A 45 3.99 -26.59 10.21
C ARG A 45 4.87 -26.21 9.03
N ILE A 46 4.40 -26.40 7.80
CA ILE A 46 5.18 -26.06 6.60
C ILE A 46 5.30 -24.55 6.49
N ALA A 47 4.18 -23.83 6.60
CA ALA A 47 4.18 -22.37 6.58
C ALA A 47 5.06 -21.76 7.68
N LEU A 48 5.00 -22.29 8.91
CA LEU A 48 5.88 -21.83 10.00
C LEU A 48 7.36 -22.09 9.73
N ARG A 49 7.68 -23.22 9.12
CA ARG A 49 9.07 -23.54 8.76
C ARG A 49 9.60 -22.58 7.72
N ASP A 50 8.80 -22.25 6.71
CA ASP A 50 9.18 -21.27 5.69
C ASP A 50 9.43 -19.89 6.34
N VAL A 51 8.60 -19.50 7.31
CA VAL A 51 8.82 -18.27 8.09
C VAL A 51 10.11 -18.33 8.91
N GLU A 52 10.35 -19.43 9.63
CA GLU A 52 11.55 -19.62 10.46
C GLU A 52 12.85 -19.65 9.63
N GLU A 53 12.81 -20.16 8.39
CA GLU A 53 13.98 -20.23 7.52
C GLU A 53 14.38 -18.85 6.95
N HIS A 54 13.44 -17.91 6.84
CA HIS A 54 13.67 -16.62 6.18
C HIS A 54 13.65 -15.41 7.13
N LEU A 55 12.99 -15.51 8.29
CA LEU A 55 12.71 -14.39 9.19
C LEU A 55 13.27 -14.65 10.59
N ASP A 56 13.77 -13.59 11.24
CA ASP A 56 14.20 -13.64 12.64
C ASP A 56 12.99 -13.42 13.56
N VAL A 57 12.18 -14.46 13.74
CA VAL A 57 10.93 -14.44 14.52
C VAL A 57 10.74 -15.73 15.30
N LEU A 58 10.00 -15.67 16.42
CA LEU A 58 9.57 -16.87 17.15
C LEU A 58 8.40 -17.55 16.42
N THR A 59 8.50 -18.83 16.07
CA THR A 59 7.36 -19.58 15.51
C THR A 59 6.72 -20.49 16.57
N VAL A 60 5.38 -20.50 16.61
CA VAL A 60 4.62 -21.34 17.56
C VAL A 60 3.55 -22.11 16.81
N LEU A 61 3.70 -23.44 16.79
CA LEU A 61 2.71 -24.32 16.18
C LEU A 61 1.48 -24.46 17.07
N GLY A 62 0.32 -24.01 16.58
CA GLY A 62 -0.96 -24.16 17.27
C GLY A 62 -2.05 -23.23 16.76
N SER A 63 -3.17 -23.22 17.47
CA SER A 63 -4.27 -22.28 17.18
C SER A 63 -4.09 -21.01 18.00
N GLY A 64 -4.16 -19.84 17.35
CA GLY A 64 -4.21 -18.55 18.06
C GLY A 64 -5.45 -18.39 18.95
N THR A 65 -6.48 -19.22 18.78
CA THR A 65 -7.63 -19.27 19.70
C THR A 65 -7.35 -19.98 21.02
N ASN A 66 -6.20 -20.66 21.15
CA ASN A 66 -5.85 -21.39 22.38
C ASN A 66 -5.01 -20.49 23.30
N PRO A 67 -5.49 -20.16 24.52
CA PRO A 67 -4.75 -19.33 25.47
C PRO A 67 -3.38 -19.88 25.89
N GLU A 68 -3.16 -21.20 25.84
CA GLU A 68 -1.84 -21.79 26.14
C GLU A 68 -0.84 -21.54 25.00
N ILE A 69 -1.31 -21.56 23.75
CA ILE A 69 -0.49 -21.27 22.58
C ILE A 69 -0.12 -19.79 22.55
N LEU A 70 -1.08 -18.90 22.83
CA LEU A 70 -0.80 -17.47 22.96
C LEU A 70 0.18 -17.17 24.10
N ARG A 71 0.06 -17.87 25.24
CA ARG A 71 1.05 -17.78 26.33
C ARG A 71 2.42 -18.28 25.92
N ALA A 72 2.51 -19.39 25.19
CA ALA A 72 3.77 -19.88 24.63
C ALA A 72 4.40 -18.88 23.63
N ALA A 73 3.56 -18.15 22.90
CA ALA A 73 3.98 -17.06 22.02
C ALA A 73 4.31 -15.75 22.77
N GLY A 74 4.20 -15.70 24.09
CA GLY A 74 4.60 -14.54 24.90
C GLY A 74 3.54 -13.43 25.01
N ILE A 75 2.25 -13.76 24.98
CA ILE A 75 1.16 -12.76 25.04
C ILE A 75 1.23 -11.81 26.25
N ASP A 76 1.78 -12.24 27.37
CA ASP A 76 1.87 -11.43 28.60
C ASP A 76 2.76 -10.18 28.44
N LYS A 77 3.68 -10.19 27.47
CA LYS A 77 4.52 -9.03 27.11
C LYS A 77 4.14 -8.41 25.77
N ALA A 78 3.13 -8.96 25.09
CA ALA A 78 2.72 -8.48 23.78
C ALA A 78 1.98 -7.14 23.89
N GLU A 79 2.40 -6.19 23.09
CA GLU A 79 1.73 -4.90 22.98
C GLU A 79 0.67 -4.92 21.88
N MET A 80 0.81 -5.83 20.91
CA MET A 80 -0.13 -6.01 19.82
C MET A 80 -0.36 -7.48 19.44
N VAL A 81 -1.61 -7.79 19.09
CA VAL A 81 -2.00 -9.03 18.39
C VAL A 81 -2.53 -8.67 17.00
N VAL A 82 -1.97 -9.28 15.96
CA VAL A 82 -2.40 -9.15 14.56
C VAL A 82 -2.99 -10.49 14.12
N ALA A 83 -4.30 -10.56 13.95
CA ALA A 83 -4.99 -11.77 13.54
C ALA A 83 -5.40 -11.71 12.07
N VAL A 84 -4.66 -12.44 11.22
CA VAL A 84 -4.71 -12.36 9.76
C VAL A 84 -4.81 -13.73 9.10
N THR A 85 -5.49 -14.68 9.77
CA THR A 85 -5.78 -16.00 9.21
C THR A 85 -6.87 -15.91 8.14
N SER A 86 -7.10 -17.00 7.42
CA SER A 86 -8.20 -17.12 6.45
C SER A 86 -9.58 -17.35 7.08
N GLN A 87 -9.69 -17.37 8.41
CA GLN A 87 -10.95 -17.59 9.13
C GLN A 87 -11.27 -16.37 10.01
N ASP A 88 -12.33 -15.66 9.67
CA ASP A 88 -12.73 -14.44 10.35
C ASP A 88 -13.12 -14.68 11.81
N GLU A 89 -13.76 -15.81 12.11
CA GLU A 89 -14.13 -16.17 13.48
C GLU A 89 -12.89 -16.44 14.34
N VAL A 90 -11.86 -17.06 13.75
CA VAL A 90 -10.56 -17.23 14.40
C VAL A 90 -9.93 -15.87 14.67
N ASN A 91 -9.97 -14.95 13.70
CA ASN A 91 -9.37 -13.63 13.83
C ASN A 91 -10.04 -12.82 14.97
N LEU A 92 -11.38 -12.84 15.04
CA LEU A 92 -12.15 -12.20 16.11
C LEU A 92 -11.80 -12.80 17.47
N VAL A 93 -11.81 -14.13 17.60
CA VAL A 93 -11.52 -14.81 18.87
C VAL A 93 -10.08 -14.52 19.34
N CYS A 94 -9.12 -14.46 18.42
CA CYS A 94 -7.74 -14.09 18.77
C CYS A 94 -7.66 -12.67 19.35
N CYS A 95 -8.40 -11.70 18.79
CA CYS A 95 -8.47 -10.34 19.31
C CYS A 95 -9.08 -10.31 20.72
N LEU A 96 -10.18 -11.05 20.93
CA LEU A 96 -10.82 -11.15 22.24
C LEU A 96 -9.88 -11.73 23.31
N VAL A 97 -9.22 -12.85 23.00
CA VAL A 97 -8.27 -13.48 23.94
C VAL A 97 -7.06 -12.56 24.17
N GLY A 98 -6.60 -11.88 23.11
CA GLY A 98 -5.61 -10.80 23.16
C GLY A 98 -5.94 -9.73 24.20
N LYS A 99 -7.12 -9.13 24.07
CA LYS A 99 -7.59 -8.07 24.99
C LYS A 99 -7.80 -8.58 26.41
N GLN A 100 -8.32 -9.79 26.59
CA GLN A 100 -8.45 -10.39 27.92
C GLN A 100 -7.10 -10.63 28.60
N ALA A 101 -6.04 -10.90 27.82
CA ALA A 101 -4.67 -11.00 28.33
C ALA A 101 -4.01 -9.63 28.61
N GLY A 102 -4.69 -8.52 28.31
CA GLY A 102 -4.20 -7.17 28.57
C GLY A 102 -3.41 -6.53 27.43
N VAL A 103 -3.43 -7.12 26.22
CA VAL A 103 -2.76 -6.55 25.05
C VAL A 103 -3.38 -5.19 24.71
N GLY A 104 -2.52 -4.18 24.51
CA GLY A 104 -2.95 -2.80 24.27
C GLY A 104 -3.69 -2.63 22.95
N ARG A 105 -3.22 -3.29 21.89
CA ARG A 105 -3.73 -3.13 20.52
C ARG A 105 -4.04 -4.45 19.81
N THR A 106 -5.11 -4.50 19.02
CA THR A 106 -5.49 -5.67 18.21
C THR A 106 -5.87 -5.29 16.79
N VAL A 107 -5.44 -6.10 15.83
CA VAL A 107 -5.77 -5.95 14.41
C VAL A 107 -6.46 -7.22 13.94
N CYS A 108 -7.59 -7.07 13.25
CA CYS A 108 -8.41 -8.17 12.78
C CYS A 108 -8.63 -8.04 11.27
N ARG A 109 -8.20 -9.03 10.49
CA ARG A 109 -8.65 -9.18 9.10
C ARG A 109 -10.06 -9.77 9.08
N LEU A 110 -10.97 -9.11 8.37
CA LEU A 110 -12.36 -9.56 8.18
C LEU A 110 -12.77 -9.43 6.71
N GLU A 111 -13.17 -10.54 6.10
CA GLU A 111 -13.68 -10.58 4.73
C GLU A 111 -15.21 -10.63 4.70
N ASP A 112 -15.80 -11.43 5.59
CA ASP A 112 -17.23 -11.69 5.68
C ASP A 112 -18.04 -10.38 5.82
N PRO A 113 -18.94 -10.08 4.86
CA PRO A 113 -19.76 -8.88 4.87
C PRO A 113 -20.70 -8.76 6.07
N GLU A 114 -21.25 -9.86 6.58
CA GLU A 114 -22.14 -9.87 7.73
C GLU A 114 -21.36 -9.53 9.00
N LEU A 115 -20.18 -10.14 9.18
CA LEU A 115 -19.30 -9.87 10.31
C LEU A 115 -18.73 -8.45 10.26
N ARG A 116 -18.51 -7.86 9.09
CA ARG A 116 -18.06 -6.46 8.95
C ARG A 116 -19.15 -5.41 9.05
N SER A 117 -20.43 -5.80 8.98
CA SER A 117 -21.53 -4.85 8.87
C SER A 117 -21.56 -3.86 10.04
N ARG A 118 -22.15 -2.67 9.84
CA ARG A 118 -22.35 -1.70 10.94
C ARG A 118 -23.14 -2.29 12.12
N GLN A 119 -23.97 -3.29 11.87
CA GLN A 119 -24.74 -3.97 12.92
C GLN A 119 -23.84 -4.81 13.83
N SER A 120 -22.68 -5.23 13.31
CA SER A 120 -21.64 -5.96 14.04
C SER A 120 -20.67 -5.04 14.80
N ALA A 121 -20.86 -3.72 14.79
CA ALA A 121 -19.98 -2.79 15.53
C ALA A 121 -19.93 -3.10 17.03
N ALA A 122 -21.07 -3.46 17.63
CA ALA A 122 -21.12 -3.89 19.03
C ALA A 122 -20.37 -5.21 19.27
N LEU A 123 -20.34 -6.10 18.27
CA LEU A 123 -19.54 -7.33 18.31
C LEU A 123 -18.05 -6.99 18.27
N HIS A 124 -17.61 -6.11 17.35
CA HIS A 124 -16.20 -5.71 17.26
C HIS A 124 -15.69 -5.06 18.55
N GLU A 125 -16.48 -4.18 19.14
CA GLU A 125 -16.17 -3.56 20.43
C GLU A 125 -16.11 -4.61 21.55
N ALA A 126 -17.06 -5.53 21.60
CA ALA A 126 -17.07 -6.62 22.59
C ALA A 126 -15.89 -7.60 22.43
N MET A 127 -15.46 -7.84 21.18
CA MET A 127 -14.26 -8.64 20.85
C MET A 127 -12.97 -7.83 21.00
N GLY A 128 -13.07 -6.53 21.30
CA GLY A 128 -11.98 -5.60 21.51
C GLY A 128 -11.05 -5.49 20.31
N VAL A 129 -11.63 -5.39 19.12
CA VAL A 129 -10.90 -5.14 17.86
C VAL A 129 -10.61 -3.65 17.73
N ASP A 130 -9.35 -3.23 17.71
CA ASP A 130 -8.99 -1.81 17.55
C ASP A 130 -8.89 -1.39 16.07
N LEU A 131 -8.54 -2.32 15.17
CA LEU A 131 -8.53 -2.10 13.73
C LEU A 131 -9.09 -3.29 12.97
N ILE A 132 -9.98 -3.02 12.02
CA ILE A 132 -10.45 -3.99 11.03
C ILE A 132 -9.75 -3.72 9.71
N ILE A 133 -9.17 -4.77 9.12
CA ILE A 133 -8.62 -4.77 7.78
C ILE A 133 -9.60 -5.49 6.86
N ASP A 134 -10.09 -4.79 5.85
CA ASP A 134 -10.93 -5.31 4.76
C ASP A 134 -10.06 -5.36 3.48
N PRO A 135 -9.56 -6.55 3.08
CA PRO A 135 -8.67 -6.68 1.92
C PRO A 135 -9.29 -6.17 0.61
N ASP A 136 -10.59 -6.41 0.40
CA ASP A 136 -11.29 -5.97 -0.81
C ASP A 136 -11.43 -4.45 -0.85
N HIS A 137 -11.71 -3.82 0.30
CA HIS A 137 -11.81 -2.37 0.39
C HIS A 137 -10.45 -1.69 0.17
N GLU A 138 -9.39 -2.20 0.79
CA GLU A 138 -8.02 -1.69 0.60
C GLU A 138 -7.58 -1.83 -0.87
N THR A 139 -7.86 -2.98 -1.50
CA THR A 139 -7.55 -3.20 -2.94
C THR A 139 -8.36 -2.26 -3.84
N ALA A 140 -9.66 -2.10 -3.56
CA ALA A 140 -10.51 -1.20 -4.34
C ALA A 140 -10.06 0.27 -4.22
N GLN A 141 -9.66 0.73 -3.04
CA GLN A 141 -9.07 2.05 -2.83
C GLN A 141 -7.81 2.24 -3.67
N GLU A 142 -6.88 1.29 -3.61
CA GLU A 142 -5.62 1.33 -4.38
C GLU A 142 -5.87 1.39 -5.90
N ILE A 143 -6.83 0.59 -6.41
CA ILE A 143 -7.26 0.65 -7.81
C ILE A 143 -7.81 2.04 -8.15
N LEU A 144 -8.69 2.60 -7.32
CA LEU A 144 -9.31 3.90 -7.57
C LEU A 144 -8.29 5.04 -7.55
N GLU A 145 -7.29 4.96 -6.66
CA GLU A 145 -6.16 5.88 -6.63
C GLU A 145 -5.35 5.80 -7.93
N LEU A 146 -4.96 4.59 -8.36
CA LEU A 146 -4.21 4.40 -9.60
C LEU A 146 -4.94 4.95 -10.84
N LEU A 147 -6.25 4.73 -10.94
CA LEU A 147 -7.07 5.28 -12.05
C LEU A 147 -7.10 6.82 -12.08
N GLU A 148 -6.80 7.51 -10.97
CA GLU A 148 -6.64 8.97 -10.95
C GLU A 148 -5.31 9.45 -11.55
N TYR A 149 -4.32 8.56 -11.63
CA TYR A 149 -2.97 8.84 -12.14
C TYR A 149 -2.58 7.85 -13.26
N PRO A 150 -3.25 7.86 -14.43
CA PRO A 150 -3.01 6.85 -15.46
C PRO A 150 -1.55 6.77 -15.91
N GLY A 151 -1.03 5.56 -16.00
CA GLY A 151 0.37 5.27 -16.30
C GLY A 151 1.31 5.29 -15.09
N ALA A 152 0.81 5.62 -13.89
CA ALA A 152 1.52 5.33 -12.65
C ALA A 152 1.39 3.84 -12.32
N SER A 153 2.47 3.23 -11.84
CA SER A 153 2.46 1.86 -11.33
C SER A 153 2.17 1.81 -9.84
N GLU A 154 2.46 2.90 -9.13
CA GLU A 154 2.26 3.02 -7.68
C GLU A 154 1.86 4.46 -7.36
N VAL A 155 0.91 4.65 -6.43
CA VAL A 155 0.49 5.96 -5.95
C VAL A 155 0.35 5.89 -4.44
N ALA A 156 0.75 6.96 -3.76
CA ALA A 156 0.41 7.15 -2.35
C ALA A 156 0.14 8.62 -2.05
N GLU A 157 -1.00 8.88 -1.42
CA GLU A 157 -1.34 10.19 -0.89
C GLU A 157 -0.80 10.34 0.54
N MET A 158 -0.04 11.40 0.79
CA MET A 158 0.62 11.69 2.07
C MET A 158 0.16 13.03 2.62
N ALA A 159 0.21 13.19 3.94
CA ALA A 159 -0.14 14.40 4.68
C ALA A 159 -1.53 14.93 4.31
N GLY A 160 -2.54 14.08 4.46
CA GLY A 160 -3.94 14.38 4.10
C GLY A 160 -4.16 14.62 2.61
N GLY A 161 -3.25 14.13 1.76
CA GLY A 161 -3.32 14.26 0.31
C GLY A 161 -2.73 15.56 -0.25
N GLU A 162 -2.09 16.41 0.57
CA GLU A 162 -1.39 17.61 0.08
C GLU A 162 -0.11 17.27 -0.69
N VAL A 163 0.46 16.10 -0.40
CA VAL A 163 1.63 15.52 -1.07
C VAL A 163 1.21 14.20 -1.71
N VAL A 164 1.71 13.92 -2.91
CA VAL A 164 1.48 12.66 -3.61
C VAL A 164 2.82 12.09 -4.04
N VAL A 165 3.04 10.81 -3.75
CA VAL A 165 4.15 10.03 -4.28
C VAL A 165 3.65 9.23 -5.46
N ILE A 166 4.36 9.33 -6.58
CA ILE A 166 4.04 8.61 -7.82
C ILE A 166 5.23 7.74 -8.18
N GLY A 167 5.00 6.43 -8.23
CA GLY A 167 5.91 5.45 -8.81
C GLY A 167 5.54 5.18 -10.26
N ALA A 168 6.49 5.30 -11.18
CA ALA A 168 6.23 4.99 -12.59
C ALA A 168 7.51 4.61 -13.35
N ARG A 169 7.33 3.76 -14.36
CA ARG A 169 8.38 3.39 -15.31
C ARG A 169 8.49 4.43 -16.40
N LEU A 170 9.69 4.95 -16.64
CA LEU A 170 9.92 6.00 -17.64
C LEU A 170 9.84 5.43 -19.07
N PRO A 171 8.86 5.84 -19.89
CA PRO A 171 8.86 5.47 -21.30
C PRO A 171 10.04 6.13 -22.02
N ALA A 172 10.56 5.50 -23.07
CA ALA A 172 11.70 6.02 -23.83
C ALA A 172 11.48 7.44 -24.41
N GLY A 173 10.24 7.82 -24.66
CA GLY A 173 9.86 9.16 -25.13
C GLY A 173 9.59 10.19 -24.03
N ALA A 174 9.81 9.87 -22.75
CA ALA A 174 9.56 10.80 -21.66
C ALA A 174 10.47 12.04 -21.73
N PRO A 175 9.94 13.26 -21.56
CA PRO A 175 10.73 14.50 -21.61
C PRO A 175 11.93 14.58 -20.64
N VAL A 176 11.91 13.77 -19.58
CA VAL A 176 12.98 13.71 -18.57
C VAL A 176 14.10 12.73 -18.91
N VAL A 177 13.89 11.81 -19.85
CA VAL A 177 14.89 10.80 -20.23
C VAL A 177 16.08 11.47 -20.93
N GLY A 178 17.29 11.06 -20.53
CA GLY A 178 18.56 11.62 -21.01
C GLY A 178 18.97 12.93 -20.33
N ARG A 179 18.22 13.39 -19.33
CA ARG A 179 18.51 14.63 -18.58
C ARG A 179 18.96 14.32 -17.17
N SER A 180 19.84 15.16 -16.63
CA SER A 180 20.22 15.09 -15.21
C SER A 180 19.17 15.74 -14.30
N LEU A 181 19.11 15.30 -13.05
CA LEU A 181 18.20 15.91 -12.07
C LEU A 181 18.46 17.40 -11.88
N VAL A 182 19.71 17.86 -11.93
CA VAL A 182 20.08 19.28 -11.87
C VAL A 182 19.55 20.08 -13.05
N GLU A 183 19.55 19.50 -14.26
CA GLU A 183 18.98 20.17 -15.44
C GLU A 183 17.47 20.30 -15.32
N ILE A 184 16.78 19.24 -14.88
CA ILE A 184 15.33 19.25 -14.69
C ILE A 184 14.96 20.27 -13.60
N ALA A 185 15.72 20.29 -12.51
CA ALA A 185 15.60 21.23 -11.40
C ALA A 185 15.71 22.69 -11.83
N ARG A 186 16.70 23.04 -12.67
CA ARG A 186 16.94 24.42 -13.14
C ARG A 186 15.76 24.99 -13.93
N ASP A 187 15.10 24.16 -14.74
CA ASP A 187 13.91 24.58 -15.51
C ASP A 187 12.72 24.95 -14.61
N HIS A 188 12.75 24.52 -13.35
CA HIS A 188 11.68 24.69 -12.37
C HIS A 188 12.09 25.59 -11.20
N GLU A 189 13.25 26.25 -11.28
CA GLU A 189 13.60 27.30 -10.32
C GLU A 189 12.77 28.57 -10.55
N PRO A 190 12.38 29.29 -9.48
CA PRO A 190 12.68 29.03 -8.07
C PRO A 190 11.68 28.11 -7.34
N GLU A 191 10.54 27.80 -7.95
CA GLU A 191 9.43 27.06 -7.32
C GLU A 191 9.45 25.57 -7.67
N TRP A 192 10.25 24.79 -6.94
CA TRP A 192 10.19 23.34 -7.11
C TRP A 192 8.93 22.79 -6.46
N GLU A 193 8.21 21.97 -7.23
CA GLU A 193 6.97 21.35 -6.79
C GLU A 193 7.04 19.82 -6.74
N PHE A 194 8.20 19.24 -7.05
CA PHE A 194 8.46 17.80 -6.99
C PHE A 194 9.92 17.49 -6.63
N LEU A 195 10.16 16.23 -6.23
CA LEU A 195 11.46 15.66 -5.88
C LEU A 195 11.51 14.19 -6.31
N PHE A 196 12.56 13.80 -7.03
CA PHE A 196 12.86 12.38 -7.28
C PHE A 196 13.47 11.78 -6.01
N GLY A 197 12.77 10.83 -5.39
CA GLY A 197 13.18 10.22 -4.13
C GLY A 197 13.97 8.93 -4.30
N VAL A 198 13.58 8.10 -5.27
CA VAL A 198 14.20 6.81 -5.55
C VAL A 198 14.17 6.55 -7.05
N ILE A 199 15.24 5.96 -7.58
CA ILE A 199 15.30 5.42 -8.94
C ILE A 199 15.70 3.95 -8.80
N THR A 200 14.92 3.06 -9.39
CA THR A 200 15.27 1.64 -9.51
C THR A 200 15.60 1.35 -10.97
N ARG A 201 16.83 0.89 -11.21
CA ARG A 201 17.36 0.57 -12.53
C ARG A 201 17.79 -0.89 -12.56
N GLY A 202 17.01 -1.72 -13.25
CA GLY A 202 17.15 -3.17 -13.13
C GLY A 202 16.95 -3.62 -11.68
N SER A 203 17.98 -4.19 -11.06
CA SER A 203 17.97 -4.59 -9.65
C SER A 203 18.58 -3.57 -8.69
N GLU A 204 19.17 -2.48 -9.19
CA GLU A 204 19.83 -1.48 -8.35
C GLU A 204 18.82 -0.42 -7.89
N THR A 205 18.82 -0.12 -6.58
CA THR A 205 18.05 0.98 -6.00
C THR A 205 18.98 2.15 -5.71
N ILE A 206 18.69 3.31 -6.29
CA ILE A 206 19.51 4.52 -6.25
C ILE A 206 18.72 5.61 -5.54
N ILE A 207 19.25 6.14 -4.43
CA ILE A 207 18.78 7.40 -3.84
C ILE A 207 19.48 8.53 -4.60
N PRO A 208 18.76 9.28 -5.46
CA PRO A 208 19.42 10.06 -6.47
C PRO A 208 20.04 11.33 -5.91
N ARG A 209 21.24 11.65 -6.42
CA ARG A 209 21.90 12.94 -6.27
C ARG A 209 21.66 13.77 -7.53
N GLY A 210 21.99 15.07 -7.46
CA GLY A 210 21.67 16.01 -8.54
C GLY A 210 22.31 15.68 -9.90
N ASP A 211 23.42 14.94 -9.91
CA ASP A 211 24.17 14.54 -11.09
C ASP A 211 23.64 13.28 -11.78
N VAL A 212 22.68 12.57 -11.17
CA VAL A 212 22.09 11.37 -11.75
C VAL A 212 21.28 11.73 -13.00
N THR A 213 21.52 10.99 -14.08
CA THR A 213 20.79 11.09 -15.35
C THR A 213 19.72 10.01 -15.43
N LEU A 214 18.49 10.41 -15.78
CA LEU A 214 17.37 9.51 -15.94
C LEU A 214 17.46 8.77 -17.29
N GLU A 215 17.23 7.47 -17.26
CA GLU A 215 17.27 6.59 -18.42
C GLU A 215 15.86 6.07 -18.73
N ALA A 216 15.68 5.62 -19.98
CA ALA A 216 14.46 4.90 -20.33
C ALA A 216 14.38 3.62 -19.49
N ASP A 217 13.17 3.21 -19.13
CA ASP A 217 12.88 2.05 -18.30
C ASP A 217 13.25 2.17 -16.82
N ASP A 218 13.82 3.31 -16.39
CA ASP A 218 13.97 3.62 -14.96
C ASP A 218 12.61 3.61 -14.27
N LEU A 219 12.50 2.89 -13.15
CA LEU A 219 11.36 3.00 -12.24
C LEU A 219 11.64 4.13 -11.26
N VAL A 220 10.99 5.27 -11.45
CA VAL A 220 11.17 6.44 -10.60
C VAL A 220 10.06 6.54 -9.58
N ARG A 221 10.42 6.91 -8.34
CA ARG A 221 9.47 7.35 -7.31
C ARG A 221 9.66 8.83 -7.06
N VAL A 222 8.64 9.61 -7.41
CA VAL A 222 8.68 11.06 -7.37
C VAL A 222 7.62 11.56 -6.43
N LEU A 223 8.06 12.33 -5.44
CA LEU A 223 7.17 13.05 -4.54
C LEU A 223 6.82 14.40 -5.17
N CYS A 224 5.56 14.81 -5.12
CA CYS A 224 5.13 16.13 -5.58
C CYS A 224 4.02 16.72 -4.73
N LYS A 225 3.85 18.05 -4.83
CA LYS A 225 2.67 18.72 -4.31
C LYS A 225 1.44 18.31 -5.13
N ARG A 226 0.28 18.16 -4.50
CA ARG A 226 -0.97 17.80 -5.20
C ARG A 226 -1.26 18.68 -6.42
N LYS A 227 -1.02 19.99 -6.31
CA LYS A 227 -1.23 20.95 -7.41
C LYS A 227 -0.33 20.71 -8.64
N ALA A 228 0.85 20.13 -8.45
CA ALA A 228 1.85 19.92 -9.49
C ALA A 228 1.72 18.56 -10.19
N ARG A 229 0.86 17.66 -9.71
CA ARG A 229 0.69 16.30 -10.26
C ARG A 229 0.55 16.26 -11.79
N ARG A 230 -0.27 17.16 -12.37
CA ARG A 230 -0.50 17.20 -13.82
C ARG A 230 0.75 17.61 -14.62
N GLN A 231 1.58 18.48 -14.04
CA GLN A 231 2.85 18.87 -14.63
C GLN A 231 3.85 17.73 -14.52
N LEU A 232 3.94 17.08 -13.35
CA LEU A 232 4.80 15.92 -13.16
C LEU A 232 4.45 14.79 -14.14
N MET A 233 3.17 14.41 -14.27
CA MET A 233 2.77 13.38 -15.23
C MET A 233 3.16 13.72 -16.67
N ARG A 234 3.16 15.01 -17.05
CA ARG A 234 3.66 15.45 -18.38
C ARG A 234 5.17 15.27 -18.50
N LEU A 235 5.94 15.63 -17.48
CA LEU A 235 7.39 15.46 -17.45
C LEU A 235 7.80 13.99 -17.52
N LEU A 236 7.07 13.11 -16.83
CA LEU A 236 7.28 11.66 -16.87
C LEU A 236 6.83 11.02 -18.19
N GLY A 237 6.19 11.77 -19.10
CA GLY A 237 5.67 11.22 -20.36
C GLY A 237 4.38 10.40 -20.21
N LEU A 238 3.68 10.55 -19.09
CA LEU A 238 2.52 9.74 -18.70
C LEU A 238 1.20 10.52 -18.73
N ALA A 239 1.22 11.78 -19.17
CA ALA A 239 0.04 12.62 -19.17
C ALA A 239 -1.06 12.08 -20.09
N ARG A 240 -2.05 11.41 -19.49
CA ARG A 240 -3.24 10.90 -20.13
C ARG A 240 -4.49 11.50 -19.46
N LYS A 241 -5.63 11.38 -20.13
CA LYS A 241 -6.92 11.72 -19.51
C LYS A 241 -7.31 10.59 -18.57
N ALA A 242 -8.05 10.92 -17.51
CA ALA A 242 -8.65 9.92 -16.64
C ALA A 242 -9.55 8.97 -17.47
N PRO A 243 -9.53 7.66 -17.17
CA PRO A 243 -10.27 6.66 -17.92
C PRO A 243 -11.78 6.89 -17.77
N ARG A 244 -12.52 6.82 -18.88
CA ARG A 244 -13.98 6.99 -18.90
C ARG A 244 -14.71 5.70 -19.17
N ARG A 245 -14.18 4.85 -20.06
CA ARG A 245 -14.72 3.51 -20.33
C ARG A 245 -13.83 2.49 -19.65
N ILE A 246 -14.38 1.80 -18.66
CA ILE A 246 -13.64 0.88 -17.80
C ILE A 246 -14.33 -0.48 -17.83
N MET A 247 -13.55 -1.52 -18.10
CA MET A 247 -14.02 -2.90 -18.08
C MET A 247 -13.49 -3.62 -16.83
N LEU A 248 -14.38 -4.23 -16.06
CA LEU A 248 -14.07 -5.07 -14.91
C LEU A 248 -14.28 -6.52 -15.31
N LEU A 249 -13.21 -7.30 -15.24
CA LEU A 249 -13.21 -8.73 -15.52
C LEU A 249 -13.28 -9.47 -14.18
N GLY A 250 -14.44 -10.04 -13.90
CA GLY A 250 -14.84 -10.56 -12.59
C GLY A 250 -15.78 -9.60 -11.85
N GLY A 251 -16.86 -10.12 -11.30
CA GLY A 251 -17.90 -9.42 -10.53
C GLY A 251 -17.79 -9.66 -9.02
N GLY A 252 -16.59 -9.97 -8.53
CA GLY A 252 -16.33 -10.14 -7.10
C GLY A 252 -16.55 -8.86 -6.28
N ARG A 253 -16.27 -8.93 -4.98
CA ARG A 253 -16.50 -7.80 -4.06
C ARG A 253 -15.63 -6.57 -4.38
N THR A 254 -14.34 -6.77 -4.64
CA THR A 254 -13.45 -5.68 -5.10
C THR A 254 -14.02 -5.00 -6.35
N ALA A 255 -14.48 -5.76 -7.35
CA ALA A 255 -15.06 -5.21 -8.57
C ALA A 255 -16.35 -4.41 -8.31
N GLU A 256 -17.22 -4.90 -7.43
CA GLU A 256 -18.42 -4.19 -7.02
C GLU A 256 -18.10 -2.85 -6.34
N LEU A 257 -17.14 -2.81 -5.41
CA LEU A 257 -16.71 -1.59 -4.73
C LEU A 257 -16.14 -0.56 -5.73
N VAL A 258 -15.31 -1.02 -6.66
CA VAL A 258 -14.75 -0.19 -7.72
C VAL A 258 -15.86 0.32 -8.65
N ALA A 259 -16.79 -0.54 -9.07
CA ALA A 259 -17.90 -0.18 -9.95
C ALA A 259 -18.77 0.94 -9.33
N VAL A 260 -19.18 0.79 -8.06
CA VAL A 260 -19.98 1.81 -7.36
C VAL A 260 -19.25 3.16 -7.32
N ALA A 261 -17.95 3.15 -7.02
CA ALA A 261 -17.16 4.37 -6.97
C ALA A 261 -17.02 5.01 -8.37
N LEU A 262 -16.83 4.22 -9.41
CA LEU A 262 -16.69 4.69 -10.79
C LEU A 262 -18.01 5.23 -11.38
N GLU A 263 -19.14 4.57 -11.11
CA GLU A 263 -20.48 5.06 -11.49
C GLU A 263 -20.75 6.43 -10.86
N SER A 264 -20.40 6.62 -9.58
CA SER A 264 -20.57 7.90 -8.89
C SER A 264 -19.74 9.04 -9.51
N ARG A 265 -18.64 8.69 -10.19
CA ARG A 265 -17.76 9.61 -10.93
C ARG A 265 -18.21 9.84 -12.37
N GLY A 266 -19.26 9.13 -12.83
CA GLY A 266 -19.81 9.23 -14.18
C GLY A 266 -19.03 8.46 -15.24
N SER A 267 -18.25 7.45 -14.85
CA SER A 267 -17.58 6.53 -15.78
C SER A 267 -18.54 5.48 -16.33
N GLU A 268 -18.32 5.06 -17.57
CA GLU A 268 -19.00 3.92 -18.19
C GLU A 268 -18.30 2.64 -17.73
N VAL A 269 -19.02 1.80 -16.99
CA VAL A 269 -18.50 0.55 -16.43
C VAL A 269 -19.15 -0.63 -17.14
N VAL A 270 -18.32 -1.56 -17.60
CA VAL A 270 -18.76 -2.86 -18.11
C VAL A 270 -18.17 -3.94 -17.21
N ILE A 271 -18.97 -4.89 -16.77
CA ILE A 271 -18.54 -5.98 -15.88
C ILE A 271 -18.74 -7.30 -16.62
N VAL A 272 -17.73 -8.17 -16.63
CA VAL A 272 -17.85 -9.55 -17.10
C VAL A 272 -17.88 -10.47 -15.88
N GLU A 273 -18.96 -11.21 -15.67
CA GLU A 273 -19.12 -12.15 -14.56
C GLU A 273 -19.60 -13.50 -15.08
N ARG A 274 -18.98 -14.59 -14.61
CA ARG A 274 -19.31 -15.95 -15.04
C ARG A 274 -20.59 -16.45 -14.38
N ASP A 275 -20.72 -16.21 -13.08
CA ASP A 275 -21.79 -16.72 -12.26
C ASP A 275 -23.10 -15.96 -12.53
N ASP A 276 -24.15 -16.70 -12.87
CA ASP A 276 -25.43 -16.12 -13.31
C ASP A 276 -26.13 -15.37 -12.17
N ASP A 277 -26.16 -15.97 -10.97
CA ASP A 277 -26.81 -15.37 -9.81
C ASP A 277 -26.08 -14.08 -9.42
N ARG A 278 -24.75 -14.10 -9.40
CA ARG A 278 -23.93 -12.93 -9.13
C ARG A 278 -24.07 -11.85 -10.20
N ALA A 279 -24.08 -12.21 -11.49
CA ALA A 279 -24.28 -11.25 -12.57
C ALA A 279 -25.63 -10.54 -12.46
N ASN A 280 -26.69 -11.29 -12.15
CA ASN A 280 -28.03 -10.75 -11.92
C ASN A 280 -28.05 -9.82 -10.69
N GLU A 281 -27.42 -10.21 -9.58
CA GLU A 281 -27.29 -9.36 -8.39
C GLU A 281 -26.61 -8.03 -8.70
N LEU A 282 -25.49 -8.06 -9.44
CA LEU A 282 -24.77 -6.86 -9.86
C LEU A 282 -25.63 -5.98 -10.77
N ALA A 283 -26.35 -6.55 -11.72
CA ALA A 283 -27.22 -5.81 -12.62
C ALA A 283 -28.41 -5.14 -11.91
N GLU A 284 -28.91 -5.75 -10.82
CA GLU A 284 -29.95 -5.15 -9.98
C GLU A 284 -29.41 -4.02 -9.10
N ARG A 285 -28.18 -4.16 -8.59
CA ARG A 285 -27.56 -3.22 -7.65
C ARG A 285 -26.89 -2.04 -8.33
N LEU A 286 -26.30 -2.23 -9.50
CA LEU A 286 -25.57 -1.23 -10.28
C LEU A 286 -26.46 -0.71 -11.41
N GLY A 287 -27.02 0.48 -11.23
CA GLY A 287 -27.98 1.04 -12.18
C GLY A 287 -27.35 1.62 -13.46
N GLY A 288 -26.03 1.82 -13.50
CA GLY A 288 -25.31 2.43 -14.62
C GLY A 288 -24.33 1.49 -15.34
N ALA A 289 -23.99 0.35 -14.75
CA ALA A 289 -23.05 -0.61 -15.29
C ALA A 289 -23.74 -1.62 -16.23
N LEU A 290 -23.07 -1.97 -17.32
CA LEU A 290 -23.47 -3.09 -18.17
C LEU A 290 -22.84 -4.37 -17.62
N VAL A 291 -23.65 -5.34 -17.20
CA VAL A 291 -23.17 -6.65 -16.76
C VAL A 291 -23.33 -7.67 -17.89
N LEU A 292 -22.21 -8.27 -18.29
CA LEU A 292 -22.11 -9.31 -19.30
C LEU A 292 -21.83 -10.64 -18.61
N LYS A 293 -22.57 -11.68 -19.01
CA LYS A 293 -22.30 -13.03 -18.53
C LYS A 293 -21.21 -13.67 -19.39
N GLY A 294 -20.10 -14.11 -18.79
CA GLY A 294 -19.04 -14.77 -19.53
C GLY A 294 -17.78 -15.09 -18.73
N GLU A 295 -16.88 -15.85 -19.36
CA GLU A 295 -15.57 -16.19 -18.81
C GLU A 295 -14.52 -15.21 -19.30
N ILE A 296 -13.67 -14.72 -18.41
CA ILE A 296 -12.69 -13.67 -18.76
C ILE A 296 -11.51 -14.20 -19.58
N THR A 297 -11.35 -15.52 -19.66
CA THR A 297 -10.35 -16.19 -20.50
C THR A 297 -10.88 -16.53 -21.90
N ASP A 298 -12.15 -16.26 -22.17
CA ASP A 298 -12.75 -16.46 -23.49
C ASP A 298 -12.32 -15.32 -24.42
N ALA A 299 -11.40 -15.63 -25.34
CA ALA A 299 -10.87 -14.65 -26.28
C ALA A 299 -11.94 -14.12 -27.24
N ASP A 300 -12.90 -14.95 -27.66
CA ASP A 300 -13.96 -14.54 -28.58
C ASP A 300 -14.86 -13.51 -27.89
N LEU A 301 -15.19 -13.72 -26.61
CA LEU A 301 -15.96 -12.77 -25.80
C LEU A 301 -15.24 -11.42 -25.65
N LEU A 302 -13.94 -11.45 -25.35
CA LEU A 302 -13.14 -10.23 -25.17
C LEU A 302 -13.03 -9.43 -26.47
N GLU A 303 -12.82 -10.12 -27.59
CA GLU A 303 -12.77 -9.51 -28.92
C GLU A 303 -14.14 -8.90 -29.30
N GLU A 304 -15.23 -9.66 -29.13
CA GLU A 304 -16.60 -9.18 -29.39
C GLU A 304 -16.99 -8.00 -28.51
N SER A 305 -16.45 -7.93 -27.30
CA SER A 305 -16.67 -6.83 -26.36
C SER A 305 -15.78 -5.61 -26.63
N GLU A 306 -14.94 -5.66 -27.68
CA GLU A 306 -13.95 -4.64 -28.03
C GLU A 306 -13.05 -4.26 -26.83
N VAL A 307 -12.50 -5.25 -26.12
CA VAL A 307 -11.71 -5.01 -24.89
C VAL A 307 -10.57 -4.00 -25.09
N GLY A 308 -9.96 -3.99 -26.28
CA GLY A 308 -8.91 -3.03 -26.65
C GLY A 308 -9.36 -1.56 -26.74
N ALA A 309 -10.67 -1.30 -26.87
CA ALA A 309 -11.23 0.06 -26.96
C ALA A 309 -11.42 0.73 -25.58
N PHE A 310 -11.26 -0.01 -24.49
CA PHE A 310 -11.42 0.51 -23.14
C PHE A 310 -10.20 1.36 -22.71
N ASP A 311 -10.48 2.37 -21.90
CA ASP A 311 -9.41 3.22 -21.34
C ASP A 311 -8.64 2.49 -20.24
N ALA A 312 -9.34 1.64 -19.47
CA ALA A 312 -8.74 0.76 -18.47
C ALA A 312 -9.47 -0.58 -18.42
N VAL A 313 -8.71 -1.67 -18.25
CA VAL A 313 -9.22 -3.03 -18.06
C VAL A 313 -8.67 -3.59 -16.76
N LEU A 314 -9.57 -4.00 -15.86
CA LEU A 314 -9.25 -4.43 -14.51
C LEU A 314 -9.60 -5.91 -14.38
N ALA A 315 -8.63 -6.79 -14.14
CA ALA A 315 -8.89 -8.20 -13.87
C ALA A 315 -8.87 -8.50 -12.38
N LEU A 316 -10.04 -8.85 -11.84
CA LEU A 316 -10.38 -8.79 -10.42
C LEU A 316 -10.94 -10.13 -9.91
N THR A 317 -10.63 -11.24 -10.58
CA THR A 317 -11.07 -12.57 -10.13
C THR A 317 -10.13 -13.15 -9.06
N GLY A 318 -10.55 -14.25 -8.43
CA GLY A 318 -9.68 -15.02 -7.53
C GLY A 318 -8.63 -15.87 -8.26
N GLU A 319 -8.64 -15.90 -9.59
CA GLU A 319 -7.79 -16.77 -10.41
C GLU A 319 -6.66 -15.95 -11.06
N ASP A 320 -5.49 -15.98 -10.44
CA ASP A 320 -4.31 -15.23 -10.90
C ASP A 320 -3.98 -15.47 -12.38
N ASP A 321 -3.99 -16.74 -12.82
CA ASP A 321 -3.66 -17.10 -14.21
C ASP A 321 -4.67 -16.50 -15.21
N ALA A 322 -5.96 -16.50 -14.85
CA ALA A 322 -7.01 -15.90 -15.67
C ALA A 322 -6.85 -14.38 -15.74
N ASN A 323 -6.56 -13.72 -14.61
CA ASN A 323 -6.36 -12.27 -14.57
C ASN A 323 -5.17 -11.84 -15.42
N ILE A 324 -4.06 -12.57 -15.35
CA ILE A 324 -2.86 -12.31 -16.15
C ILE A 324 -3.17 -12.47 -17.64
N LEU A 325 -3.77 -13.60 -18.04
CA LEU A 325 -4.09 -13.86 -19.45
C LEU A 325 -5.05 -12.84 -20.03
N ALA A 326 -6.09 -12.46 -19.28
CA ALA A 326 -7.07 -11.48 -19.73
C ALA A 326 -6.45 -10.07 -19.89
N CYS A 327 -5.62 -9.63 -18.93
CA CYS A 327 -4.89 -8.37 -19.05
C CYS A 327 -3.90 -8.37 -20.23
N LEU A 328 -3.21 -9.48 -20.49
CA LEU A 328 -2.32 -9.59 -21.64
C LEU A 328 -3.10 -9.54 -22.96
N SER A 329 -4.25 -10.23 -23.05
CA SER A 329 -5.13 -10.17 -24.23
C SER A 329 -5.61 -8.74 -24.49
N ALA A 330 -6.14 -8.09 -23.45
CA ALA A 330 -6.58 -6.70 -23.51
C ALA A 330 -5.46 -5.77 -23.98
N LYS A 331 -4.22 -5.97 -23.47
CA LYS A 331 -3.06 -5.16 -23.85
C LYS A 331 -2.67 -5.36 -25.32
N LEU A 332 -2.68 -6.59 -25.81
CA LEU A 332 -2.41 -6.92 -27.21
C LEU A 332 -3.44 -6.32 -28.16
N GLU A 333 -4.70 -6.23 -27.73
CA GLU A 333 -5.79 -5.61 -28.49
C GLU A 333 -5.83 -4.08 -28.41
N GLY A 334 -5.02 -3.47 -27.54
CA GLY A 334 -4.79 -2.03 -27.50
C GLY A 334 -5.38 -1.30 -26.29
N ALA A 335 -5.83 -2.02 -25.26
CA ALA A 335 -6.24 -1.42 -24.00
C ALA A 335 -5.11 -0.53 -23.45
N LYS A 336 -5.46 0.71 -23.07
CA LYS A 336 -4.44 1.72 -22.73
C LYS A 336 -3.76 1.44 -21.39
N GLU A 337 -4.51 0.88 -20.46
CA GLU A 337 -4.10 0.59 -19.09
C GLU A 337 -4.73 -0.74 -18.62
N THR A 338 -3.93 -1.61 -18.05
CA THR A 338 -4.38 -2.88 -17.48
C THR A 338 -3.93 -3.04 -16.04
N ILE A 339 -4.85 -3.44 -15.16
CA ILE A 339 -4.55 -3.74 -13.75
C ILE A 339 -4.97 -5.17 -13.46
N ALA A 340 -4.02 -6.00 -13.05
CA ALA A 340 -4.27 -7.37 -12.61
C ALA A 340 -4.19 -7.47 -11.09
N VAL A 341 -5.27 -7.94 -10.45
CA VAL A 341 -5.21 -8.33 -9.03
C VAL A 341 -4.71 -9.76 -8.94
N VAL A 342 -3.62 -9.97 -8.22
CA VAL A 342 -2.99 -11.29 -8.06
C VAL A 342 -2.72 -11.60 -6.59
N HIS A 343 -2.93 -12.85 -6.23
CA HIS A 343 -2.75 -13.36 -4.89
C HIS A 343 -1.31 -13.83 -4.69
N ARG A 344 -0.71 -14.51 -5.67
CA ARG A 344 0.68 -15.00 -5.58
C ARG A 344 1.68 -13.86 -5.76
N LEU A 345 2.27 -13.41 -4.66
CA LEU A 345 3.27 -12.33 -4.65
C LEU A 345 4.52 -12.62 -5.49
N SER A 346 4.86 -13.89 -5.67
CA SER A 346 6.00 -14.33 -6.50
C SER A 346 5.85 -13.99 -7.98
N LEU A 347 4.63 -13.72 -8.45
CA LEU A 347 4.37 -13.36 -9.84
C LEU A 347 4.54 -11.87 -10.13
N LEU A 348 4.39 -11.00 -9.12
CA LEU A 348 4.37 -9.54 -9.29
C LEU A 348 5.55 -8.99 -10.10
N PRO A 349 6.82 -9.42 -9.88
CA PRO A 349 7.94 -8.93 -10.68
C PRO A 349 7.85 -9.28 -12.18
N LEU A 350 7.29 -10.45 -12.51
CA LEU A 350 7.20 -10.96 -13.88
C LEU A 350 6.11 -10.24 -14.70
N LEU A 351 5.06 -9.74 -14.04
CA LEU A 351 3.94 -9.09 -14.72
C LEU A 351 4.33 -7.75 -15.35
N ALA A 352 5.22 -7.02 -14.68
CA ALA A 352 5.78 -5.78 -15.21
C ALA A 352 6.57 -6.03 -16.50
N GLU A 353 7.33 -7.13 -16.58
CA GLU A 353 8.07 -7.51 -17.80
C GLU A 353 7.14 -8.02 -18.91
N ALA A 354 6.04 -8.68 -18.56
CA ALA A 354 5.06 -9.20 -19.49
C ALA A 354 4.21 -8.10 -20.16
N GLY A 355 4.31 -6.85 -19.71
CA GLY A 355 3.60 -5.69 -20.28
C GLY A 355 2.25 -5.39 -19.64
N ILE A 356 1.95 -5.98 -18.48
CA ILE A 356 0.84 -5.55 -17.63
C ILE A 356 1.26 -4.26 -16.93
N ASP A 357 0.43 -3.21 -17.01
CA ASP A 357 0.82 -1.89 -16.50
C ASP A 357 0.92 -1.86 -14.97
N VAL A 358 -0.04 -2.51 -14.29
CA VAL A 358 -0.09 -2.57 -12.83
C VAL A 358 -0.50 -3.96 -12.35
N ALA A 359 0.17 -4.44 -11.31
CA ALA A 359 -0.24 -5.64 -10.59
C ALA A 359 -0.39 -5.34 -9.10
N LEU A 360 -1.54 -5.70 -8.54
CA LEU A 360 -1.90 -5.44 -7.14
C LEU A 360 -2.13 -6.75 -6.40
N SER A 361 -1.93 -6.74 -5.08
CA SER A 361 -2.30 -7.89 -4.25
C SER A 361 -3.13 -7.47 -3.05
N PRO A 362 -4.31 -8.09 -2.81
CA PRO A 362 -5.10 -7.82 -1.61
C PRO A 362 -4.33 -8.15 -0.33
N ARG A 363 -3.35 -9.04 -0.44
CA ARG A 363 -2.49 -9.48 0.66
C ARG A 363 -1.52 -8.37 1.07
N THR A 364 -0.89 -7.71 0.11
CA THR A 364 0.00 -6.57 0.40
C THR A 364 -0.79 -5.36 0.86
N ALA A 365 -1.96 -5.11 0.27
CA ALA A 365 -2.86 -4.04 0.69
C ALA A 365 -3.26 -4.21 2.17
N SER A 366 -3.65 -5.44 2.56
CA SER A 366 -3.96 -5.79 3.96
C SER A 366 -2.77 -5.59 4.88
N ALA A 367 -1.59 -6.08 4.49
CA ALA A 367 -0.38 -5.97 5.30
C ALA A 367 0.05 -4.51 5.49
N ASN A 368 -0.05 -3.68 4.46
CA ASN A 368 0.22 -2.25 4.55
C ASN A 368 -0.73 -1.56 5.54
N GLY A 369 -2.01 -1.94 5.56
CA GLY A 369 -2.96 -1.50 6.58
C GLY A 369 -2.52 -1.84 8.01
N VAL A 370 -2.04 -3.07 8.23
CA VAL A 370 -1.48 -3.48 9.54
C VAL A 370 -0.26 -2.64 9.91
N LEU A 371 0.69 -2.46 8.99
CA LEU A 371 1.93 -1.72 9.25
C LEU A 371 1.67 -0.25 9.60
N ARG A 372 0.72 0.41 8.90
CA ARG A 372 0.28 1.77 9.25
C ARG A 372 -0.17 1.87 10.71
N PHE A 373 -0.90 0.86 11.20
CA PHE A 373 -1.42 0.84 12.56
C PHE A 373 -0.39 0.47 13.64
N VAL A 374 0.51 -0.49 13.35
CA VAL A 374 1.63 -0.82 14.25
C VAL A 374 2.49 0.42 14.48
N ARG A 375 2.72 1.20 13.43
CA ARG A 375 3.66 2.30 13.45
C ARG A 375 3.19 3.55 14.18
N GLY A 376 1.88 3.68 14.49
CA GLY A 376 1.31 4.61 15.48
C GLY A 376 1.59 6.10 15.26
N ASP A 377 2.82 6.55 15.53
CA ASP A 377 3.33 7.92 15.39
C ASP A 377 3.60 8.32 13.92
N ILE A 378 3.59 7.33 13.02
CA ILE A 378 3.69 7.53 11.58
C ILE A 378 2.26 7.66 11.04
N SER A 379 1.89 8.85 10.61
CA SER A 379 0.53 9.17 10.18
C SER A 379 0.13 8.45 8.87
N ALA A 380 1.11 8.16 8.01
CA ALA A 380 0.92 7.38 6.80
C ALA A 380 2.21 6.68 6.35
N VAL A 381 2.05 5.53 5.71
CA VAL A 381 3.13 4.73 5.13
C VAL A 381 2.73 4.32 3.73
N ALA A 382 3.64 4.52 2.79
CA ALA A 382 3.60 3.89 1.49
C ALA A 382 4.76 2.90 1.36
N THR A 383 4.41 1.61 1.34
CA THR A 383 5.34 0.54 1.06
C THR A 383 5.19 0.17 -0.40
N PHE A 384 6.27 0.33 -1.15
CA PHE A 384 6.30 0.05 -2.57
C PHE A 384 6.87 -1.35 -2.82
N LEU A 385 6.26 -2.10 -3.74
CA LEU A 385 6.57 -3.52 -3.93
C LEU A 385 7.93 -3.72 -4.59
N GLN A 386 8.33 -2.79 -5.46
CA GLN A 386 9.59 -2.84 -6.21
C GLN A 386 10.66 -1.93 -5.57
N GLY A 387 11.08 -2.21 -4.33
CA GLY A 387 12.18 -1.49 -3.71
C GLY A 387 12.39 -1.76 -2.22
N GLU A 388 13.59 -1.44 -1.74
CA GLU A 388 13.93 -1.47 -0.32
C GLU A 388 13.60 -0.15 0.40
N VAL A 389 13.00 0.83 -0.29
CA VAL A 389 12.73 2.16 0.25
C VAL A 389 11.24 2.38 0.40
N GLU A 390 10.84 2.79 1.59
CA GLU A 390 9.47 3.16 1.95
C GLU A 390 9.33 4.68 2.02
N VAL A 391 8.11 5.19 1.85
CA VAL A 391 7.80 6.60 2.14
C VAL A 391 6.99 6.68 3.42
N LEU A 392 7.47 7.51 4.34
CA LEU A 392 6.92 7.69 5.68
C LEU A 392 6.45 9.12 5.84
N GLU A 393 5.31 9.30 6.52
CA GLU A 393 4.87 10.58 7.04
C GLU A 393 5.02 10.60 8.56
N VAL A 394 5.76 11.58 9.07
CA VAL A 394 6.02 11.75 10.50
C VAL A 394 5.64 13.16 10.92
N GLU A 395 4.90 13.29 12.01
CA GLU A 395 4.60 14.57 12.64
C GLU A 395 5.78 15.02 13.52
N VAL A 396 6.23 16.27 13.37
CA VAL A 396 7.22 16.88 14.27
C VAL A 396 6.57 17.15 15.62
N ARG A 397 7.10 16.57 16.70
CA ARG A 397 6.64 16.85 18.06
C ARG A 397 7.37 18.03 18.69
N GLU A 398 6.64 18.82 19.47
CA GLU A 398 7.19 19.86 20.35
C GLU A 398 8.35 19.30 21.20
N GLY A 399 9.51 19.97 21.13
CA GLY A 399 10.70 19.59 21.90
C GLY A 399 11.55 18.46 21.32
N SER A 400 11.20 17.93 20.14
CA SER A 400 12.05 17.01 19.37
C SER A 400 13.28 17.70 18.78
N GLU A 401 14.27 16.93 18.29
CA GLU A 401 15.44 17.49 17.58
C GLU A 401 15.03 18.23 16.29
N ALA A 402 13.91 17.81 15.68
CA ALA A 402 13.37 18.41 14.48
C ALA A 402 12.67 19.77 14.71
N ASP A 403 12.15 20.04 15.91
CA ASP A 403 11.42 21.28 16.18
C ASP A 403 12.36 22.51 16.22
N GLY A 404 12.19 23.42 15.26
CA GLY A 404 13.11 24.54 15.03
C GLY A 404 14.42 24.14 14.35
N GLY A 405 14.58 22.86 14.00
CA GLY A 405 15.77 22.32 13.36
C GLY A 405 15.82 22.59 11.85
N ILE A 406 17.02 22.83 11.33
CA ILE A 406 17.29 22.93 9.89
C ILE A 406 17.56 21.52 9.35
N ILE A 407 16.89 21.10 8.28
CA ILE A 407 16.98 19.73 7.74
C ILE A 407 18.43 19.25 7.53
N ALA A 408 19.32 20.11 7.02
CA ALA A 408 20.73 19.75 6.79
C ALA A 408 21.56 19.59 8.08
N GLU A 409 21.05 20.07 9.21
CA GLU A 409 21.71 19.99 10.53
C GLU A 409 21.17 18.83 11.36
N LEU A 410 20.03 18.24 10.98
CA LEU A 410 19.46 17.07 11.63
C LEU A 410 20.36 15.85 11.43
N ARG A 411 20.50 15.04 12.47
CA ARG A 411 21.31 13.80 12.45
C ARG A 411 20.56 12.63 11.81
N LEU A 412 20.07 12.83 10.59
CA LEU A 412 19.38 11.78 9.84
C LEU A 412 20.39 10.74 9.31
N PRO A 413 20.01 9.44 9.28
CA PRO A 413 20.79 8.40 8.60
C PRO A 413 21.05 8.75 7.13
N LYS A 414 22.13 8.21 6.56
CA LYS A 414 22.51 8.48 5.15
C LYS A 414 21.49 7.98 4.14
N ASP A 415 20.70 6.98 4.53
CA ASP A 415 19.70 6.31 3.69
C ASP A 415 18.29 6.89 3.91
N VAL A 416 18.22 8.11 4.47
CA VAL A 416 16.99 8.87 4.67
C VAL A 416 17.03 10.15 3.84
N LEU A 417 15.96 10.41 3.09
CA LEU A 417 15.78 11.61 2.29
C LEU A 417 14.48 12.31 2.69
N VAL A 418 14.58 13.51 3.27
CA VAL A 418 13.40 14.35 3.52
C VAL A 418 12.90 14.92 2.21
N GLY A 419 11.68 14.57 1.83
CA GLY A 419 11.10 14.93 0.54
C GLY A 419 10.25 16.19 0.57
N ALA A 420 9.34 16.28 1.54
CA ALA A 420 8.47 17.43 1.72
C ALA A 420 8.05 17.59 3.19
N TYR A 421 7.47 18.73 3.49
CA TYR A 421 6.72 18.94 4.73
C TYR A 421 5.44 19.73 4.44
N VAL A 422 4.41 19.47 5.22
CA VAL A 422 3.12 20.17 5.15
C VAL A 422 2.92 20.95 6.43
N ARG A 423 2.76 22.27 6.29
CA ARG A 423 2.49 23.20 7.38
C ARG A 423 1.18 23.91 7.10
N ASP A 424 0.25 23.88 8.07
CA ASP A 424 -1.07 24.52 7.94
C ASP A 424 -1.81 24.13 6.63
N GLY A 425 -1.73 22.85 6.26
CA GLY A 425 -2.31 22.32 5.02
C GLY A 425 -1.63 22.79 3.73
N LYS A 426 -0.39 23.30 3.79
CA LYS A 426 0.37 23.73 2.61
C LYS A 426 1.65 22.94 2.45
N ALA A 427 1.71 22.15 1.38
CA ALA A 427 2.90 21.37 1.04
C ALA A 427 4.07 22.23 0.52
N GLN A 428 5.26 21.92 1.02
CA GLN A 428 6.54 22.48 0.59
C GLN A 428 7.54 21.36 0.32
N ILE A 429 8.25 21.44 -0.81
CA ILE A 429 9.34 20.50 -1.10
C ILE A 429 10.51 20.85 -0.19
N ALA A 430 11.00 19.84 0.52
CA ALA A 430 12.04 20.01 1.51
C ALA A 430 13.37 20.35 0.84
N ARG A 431 14.09 21.29 1.47
CA ARG A 431 15.47 21.68 1.14
C ARG A 431 16.33 21.53 2.37
N GLY A 432 17.63 21.31 2.20
CA GLY A 432 18.57 21.28 3.33
C GLY A 432 18.50 22.50 4.25
N ARG A 433 18.15 23.69 3.71
CA ARG A 433 17.97 24.94 4.49
C ARG A 433 16.58 25.12 5.11
N SER A 434 15.66 24.18 4.94
CA SER A 434 14.28 24.33 5.45
C SER A 434 14.28 24.11 6.94
N GLU A 435 13.54 24.95 7.65
CA GLU A 435 13.33 24.87 9.10
C GLU A 435 11.99 24.17 9.35
N LEU A 436 12.06 23.07 10.10
CA LEU A 436 10.89 22.32 10.55
C LEU A 436 10.36 22.89 11.86
N ARG A 437 9.08 22.68 12.14
CA ARG A 437 8.38 23.19 13.33
C ARG A 437 7.42 22.14 13.87
N ASP A 438 7.09 22.28 15.15
CA ASP A 438 5.98 21.55 15.78
C ASP A 438 4.76 21.42 14.84
N ARG A 439 4.22 20.20 14.76
CA ARG A 439 3.07 19.78 13.93
C ARG A 439 3.27 19.85 12.42
N ASP A 440 4.49 20.09 11.93
CA ASP A 440 4.76 19.84 10.53
C ASP A 440 4.64 18.34 10.24
N HIS A 441 3.88 18.00 9.20
CA HIS A 441 3.82 16.64 8.68
C HIS A 441 4.94 16.48 7.64
N VAL A 442 5.98 15.72 7.97
CA VAL A 442 7.17 15.55 7.16
C VAL A 442 7.11 14.23 6.41
N VAL A 443 7.24 14.30 5.09
CA VAL A 443 7.24 13.15 4.19
C VAL A 443 8.69 12.85 3.77
N LEU A 444 9.14 11.63 4.01
CA LEU A 444 10.53 11.21 3.79
C LEU A 444 10.62 9.80 3.19
N PHE A 445 11.68 9.55 2.43
CA PHE A 445 12.05 8.24 1.93
C PHE A 445 13.05 7.61 2.89
N ALA A 446 12.85 6.35 3.28
CA ALA A 446 13.74 5.64 4.18
C ALA A 446 13.75 4.13 3.90
N VAL A 447 14.88 3.47 4.16
CA VAL A 447 14.92 1.99 4.22
C VAL A 447 14.28 1.50 5.54
N PRO A 448 13.65 0.31 5.58
CA PRO A 448 12.94 -0.21 6.77
C PRO A 448 13.75 -0.14 8.07
N GLY A 449 15.03 -0.54 8.05
CA GLY A 449 15.88 -0.50 9.26
C GLY A 449 16.18 0.93 9.79
N SER A 450 15.90 1.98 9.00
CA SER A 450 16.10 3.37 9.42
C SER A 450 14.85 4.00 10.07
N VAL A 451 13.69 3.33 10.01
CA VAL A 451 12.40 3.86 10.51
C VAL A 451 12.49 4.28 11.98
N GLU A 452 13.10 3.47 12.83
CA GLU A 452 13.24 3.77 14.26
C GLU A 452 14.17 4.97 14.51
N SER A 453 15.26 5.07 13.75
CA SER A 453 16.20 6.19 13.83
C SER A 453 15.55 7.50 13.38
N VAL A 454 14.70 7.44 12.35
CA VAL A 454 13.87 8.56 11.93
C VAL A 454 12.99 8.99 13.10
N ARG A 455 12.20 8.09 13.70
CA ARG A 455 11.28 8.46 14.79
C ARG A 455 11.97 9.26 15.89
N ARG A 456 13.12 8.81 16.40
CA ARG A 456 13.86 9.49 17.47
C ARG A 456 14.21 10.96 17.18
N VAL A 457 14.34 11.35 15.92
CA VAL A 457 14.65 12.74 15.52
C VAL A 457 13.41 13.62 15.57
N PHE A 458 12.23 13.06 15.26
CA PHE A 458 10.97 13.79 15.14
C PHE A 458 10.05 13.67 16.36
N SER A 459 10.28 12.71 17.25
CA SER A 459 9.43 12.35 18.40
C SER A 459 9.92 12.84 19.75
#